data_AF-A0A0S6UPH7-F1
#
_entry.id   AF-A0A0S6UPH7-F1
#
_cell.length_a   1.000
_cell.length_b   1.000
_cell.length_c   1.000
_cell.angle_alpha   90.00
_cell.angle_beta   90.00
_cell.angle_gamma   90.00
#
_symmetry.space_group_name_H-M   'P 1'
#
loop_
_entity.id
_entity.type
_entity.pdbx_description
1 polymer ?
#
loop_
_entity_poly.entity_id
_entity_poly.type
_entity_poly.pdbx_seq_one_letter_code
_entity_poly.pdbx_strand_id
1 'polypeptide(L)'
;MIFTFAPEPTVAGDFPIRVQELVEGNGGEVIFVALHLEQAEQERRLVDEDRAAFGKMRDLSLLRTLRPQFDACMASMPQPALTLDAGHLKPSESAEAISSLISAKPKQA
;
A
#
# COMPACT_ATOMS: atom_id res chain seq x y z
N MET A 1 1.80 0.37 15.19
CA MET A 1 2.72 1.00 14.19
C MET A 1 2.08 0.83 12.82
N ILE A 2 2.12 1.86 11.97
CA ILE A 2 1.66 1.77 10.57
C ILE A 2 2.85 2.12 9.70
N PHE A 3 3.13 1.28 8.71
CA PHE A 3 4.16 1.51 7.69
C PHE A 3 3.51 1.25 6.33
N THR A 4 3.81 2.09 5.35
CA THR A 4 3.28 1.99 3.99
C THR A 4 4.42 1.89 2.99
N PHE A 5 4.22 1.06 1.97
CA PHE A 5 5.14 0.92 0.85
C PHE A 5 4.36 0.61 -0.43
N ALA A 6 4.98 0.85 -1.57
CA ALA A 6 4.49 0.38 -2.85
C ALA A 6 5.19 -0.95 -3.18
N PRO A 7 4.48 -2.04 -3.48
CA PRO A 7 5.09 -3.25 -4.03
C PRO A 7 5.71 -2.95 -5.39
N GLU A 8 7.04 -2.96 -5.45
CA GLU A 8 7.82 -2.67 -6.65
C GLU A 8 9.07 -3.57 -6.70
N PRO A 9 9.69 -3.77 -7.88
CA PRO A 9 10.81 -4.71 -8.04
C PRO A 9 12.03 -4.44 -7.16
N THR A 10 12.20 -3.20 -6.70
CA THR A 10 13.25 -2.76 -5.78
C THR A 10 13.00 -3.16 -4.33
N VAL A 11 11.77 -3.53 -3.97
CA VAL A 11 11.43 -4.13 -2.68
C VAL A 11 11.71 -5.64 -2.76
N ALA A 12 12.40 -6.17 -1.76
CA ALA A 12 12.66 -7.61 -1.70
C ALA A 12 11.34 -8.39 -1.70
N GLY A 13 11.19 -9.38 -2.57
CA GLY A 13 9.92 -10.10 -2.75
C GLY A 13 9.44 -10.87 -1.50
N ASP A 14 10.37 -11.25 -0.62
CA ASP A 14 10.10 -11.88 0.67
C ASP A 14 9.73 -10.89 1.77
N PHE A 15 9.85 -9.57 1.53
CA PHE A 15 9.70 -8.54 2.55
C PHE A 15 8.39 -8.64 3.35
N PRO A 16 7.20 -8.77 2.73
CA PRO A 16 5.94 -8.84 3.48
C PRO A 16 5.90 -10.04 4.44
N ILE A 17 6.36 -11.20 3.95
CA ILE A 17 6.39 -12.45 4.72
C ILE A 17 7.40 -12.36 5.85
N ARG A 18 8.61 -11.85 5.58
CA ARG A 18 9.65 -11.69 6.60
C ARG A 18 9.22 -10.73 7.72
N VAL A 19 8.51 -9.65 7.39
CA VAL A 19 7.95 -8.74 8.39
C VAL A 19 6.86 -9.44 9.23
N GLN A 20 5.97 -10.19 8.58
CA GLN A 20 4.94 -10.96 9.26
C GLN A 20 5.56 -11.97 10.25
N GLU A 21 6.47 -12.82 9.78
CA GLU A 21 7.15 -13.82 10.60
C GLU A 21 7.89 -13.19 11.79
N LEU A 22 8.58 -12.07 11.57
CA LEU A 22 9.31 -11.37 12.63
C LEU A 22 8.36 -10.82 13.70
N VAL A 23 7.26 -10.17 13.29
CA VAL A 23 6.31 -9.55 14.23
C VAL A 23 5.52 -10.62 14.98
N GLU A 24 4.96 -11.59 14.27
CA GLU A 24 4.16 -12.67 14.86
C GLU A 24 5.02 -13.60 15.72
N GLY A 25 6.27 -13.88 15.32
CA GLY A 25 7.23 -14.64 16.12
C GLY A 25 7.62 -13.97 17.44
N ASN A 26 7.36 -12.67 17.60
CA ASN A 26 7.56 -11.91 18.84
C ASN A 26 6.23 -11.57 19.55
N GLY A 27 5.14 -12.26 19.22
CA GLY A 27 3.82 -12.09 19.85
C GLY A 27 3.03 -10.87 19.36
N GLY A 28 3.44 -10.25 18.25
CA GLY A 28 2.68 -9.22 17.57
C GLY A 28 1.70 -9.81 16.54
N GLU A 29 1.04 -8.92 15.81
CA GLU A 29 0.17 -9.27 14.67
C GLU A 29 0.46 -8.33 13.50
N VAL A 30 0.39 -8.84 12.27
CA VAL A 30 0.44 -8.02 11.06
C VAL A 30 -0.91 -8.06 10.35
N ILE A 31 -1.43 -6.88 10.02
CA ILE A 31 -2.64 -6.72 9.22
C ILE A 31 -2.26 -6.06 7.92
N PHE A 32 -2.48 -6.75 6.80
CA PHE A 32 -2.28 -6.20 5.46
C PHE A 32 -3.50 -5.38 5.04
N VAL A 33 -3.26 -4.15 4.58
CA VAL A 33 -4.29 -3.26 4.01
C VAL A 33 -3.81 -2.80 2.64
N ALA A 34 -4.65 -2.96 1.62
CA ALA A 34 -4.36 -2.51 0.27
C ALA A 34 -4.99 -1.13 0.03
N LEU A 35 -4.22 -0.22 -0.58
CA LEU A 35 -4.73 1.07 -1.08
C LEU A 35 -4.80 0.98 -2.59
N HIS A 36 -6.02 0.97 -3.12
CA HIS A 36 -6.29 0.94 -4.55
C HIS A 36 -6.48 2.36 -5.08
N LEU A 37 -5.96 2.62 -6.26
CA LEU A 37 -6.20 3.83 -7.01
C LEU A 37 -6.34 3.47 -8.48
N GLU A 38 -7.45 3.89 -9.10
CA GLU A 38 -7.67 3.69 -10.52
C GLU A 38 -6.51 4.24 -11.37
N GLN A 39 -6.14 3.51 -12.41
CA GLN A 39 -4.97 3.83 -13.22
C GLN A 39 -5.02 5.26 -13.78
N ALA A 40 -6.18 5.65 -14.33
CA ALA A 40 -6.36 6.98 -14.90
C ALA A 40 -6.15 8.08 -13.85
N GLU A 41 -6.61 7.85 -12.62
CA GLU A 41 -6.44 8.80 -11.52
C GLU A 41 -4.98 8.81 -11.03
N GLN A 42 -4.29 7.66 -11.02
CA GLN A 42 -2.87 7.61 -10.70
C GLN A 42 -2.03 8.39 -11.71
N GLU A 43 -2.30 8.23 -13.01
CA GLU A 43 -1.63 8.99 -14.08
C GLU A 43 -1.91 10.49 -13.94
N ARG A 44 -3.16 10.89 -13.67
CA ARG A 44 -3.52 12.29 -13.43
C ARG A 44 -2.75 12.89 -12.24
N ARG A 45 -2.70 12.19 -11.10
CA ARG A 45 -1.96 12.64 -9.90
C ARG A 45 -0.45 12.61 -10.08
N LEU A 46 0.09 11.79 -11.00
CA LEU A 46 1.53 11.67 -11.22
C LEU A 46 2.14 12.97 -11.72
N VAL A 47 1.44 13.66 -12.63
CA VAL A 47 1.89 14.87 -13.30
C VAL A 47 1.48 16.16 -12.59
N ASP A 48 0.66 16.06 -11.54
CA ASP A 48 0.21 17.19 -10.73
C ASP A 48 1.39 18.05 -10.22
N GLU A 49 1.23 19.37 -10.20
CA GLU A 49 2.30 20.31 -9.91
C GLU A 49 2.76 20.22 -8.44
N ASP A 50 1.83 19.92 -7.52
CA ASP A 50 2.12 19.69 -6.11
C ASP A 50 3.09 18.51 -5.89
N ARG A 51 3.19 17.61 -6.87
CA ARG A 51 4.10 16.45 -6.83
C ARG A 51 5.54 16.81 -7.18
N ALA A 52 5.78 18.00 -7.75
CA ALA A 52 7.11 18.52 -8.08
C ALA A 52 7.98 18.75 -6.84
N ALA A 53 7.37 19.04 -5.69
CA ALA A 53 8.06 19.44 -4.47
C ALA A 53 8.93 18.33 -3.83
N PHE A 54 8.85 17.08 -4.31
CA PHE A 54 9.42 15.92 -3.61
C PHE A 54 10.36 15.03 -4.45
N GLY A 55 10.80 15.47 -5.64
CA GLY A 55 11.72 14.69 -6.48
C GLY A 55 11.17 13.32 -6.93
N LYS A 56 9.84 13.16 -6.92
CA LYS A 56 9.15 11.90 -7.24
C LYS A 56 9.07 11.68 -8.76
N MET A 57 8.98 10.42 -9.20
CA MET A 57 8.84 10.03 -10.62
C MET A 57 7.62 10.70 -11.27
N ARG A 58 7.77 11.58 -12.26
CA ARG A 58 6.67 12.24 -13.01
C ARG A 58 6.50 11.77 -14.46
N ASP A 59 7.33 10.82 -14.89
CA ASP A 59 7.31 10.31 -16.25
C ASP A 59 6.18 9.28 -16.44
N LEU A 60 5.13 9.67 -17.16
CA LEU A 60 4.01 8.80 -17.51
C LEU A 60 4.44 7.62 -18.39
N SER A 61 5.40 7.82 -19.29
CA SER A 61 5.89 6.75 -20.17
C SER A 61 6.63 5.69 -19.36
N LEU A 62 7.43 6.13 -18.39
CA LEU A 62 8.10 5.24 -17.44
C LEU A 62 7.08 4.49 -16.58
N LEU A 63 6.08 5.17 -16.02
CA LEU A 63 5.02 4.53 -15.23
C LEU A 63 4.30 3.44 -16.04
N ARG A 64 3.93 3.73 -17.30
CA ARG A 64 3.28 2.75 -18.19
C ARG A 64 4.18 1.57 -18.53
N THR A 65 5.48 1.82 -18.73
CA THR A 65 6.47 0.77 -19.02
C THR A 65 6.67 -0.17 -17.82
N LEU A 66 6.70 0.38 -16.60
CA LEU A 66 6.91 -0.41 -15.38
C LEU A 66 5.63 -1.06 -14.84
N ARG A 67 4.45 -0.64 -15.31
CA ARG A 67 3.15 -1.12 -14.83
C ARG A 67 3.05 -2.64 -14.68
N PRO A 68 3.40 -3.47 -15.68
CA PRO A 68 3.25 -4.91 -15.54
C PRO A 68 4.09 -5.51 -14.39
N GLN A 69 5.22 -4.89 -14.08
CA GLN A 69 6.07 -5.31 -12.97
C GLN A 69 5.44 -4.94 -11.62
N PHE A 70 4.88 -3.74 -11.50
CA PHE A 70 4.13 -3.33 -10.29
C PHE A 70 2.91 -4.20 -10.07
N ASP A 71 2.17 -4.54 -11.13
CA ASP A 71 0.99 -5.41 -11.03
C ASP A 71 1.38 -6.83 -10.58
N ALA A 72 2.51 -7.36 -11.09
CA ALA A 72 3.04 -8.65 -10.65
C ALA A 72 3.50 -8.63 -9.17
N CYS A 73 4.14 -7.54 -8.73
CA CYS A 73 4.51 -7.35 -7.32
C CYS A 73 3.27 -7.26 -6.43
N MET A 74 2.26 -6.49 -6.83
CA MET A 74 0.98 -6.38 -6.12
C MET A 74 0.26 -7.73 -6.04
N ALA A 75 0.23 -8.51 -7.12
CA ALA A 75 -0.38 -9.84 -7.13
C ALA A 75 0.34 -10.86 -6.23
N SER A 76 1.62 -10.62 -5.92
CA SER A 76 2.42 -11.46 -5.03
C SER A 76 2.28 -11.08 -3.55
N MET A 77 1.56 -10.00 -3.24
CA MET A 77 1.33 -9.56 -1.87
C MET A 77 0.41 -10.52 -1.11
N PRO A 78 0.58 -10.66 0.22
CA PRO A 78 -0.39 -11.34 1.06
C PRO A 78 -1.80 -10.74 0.91
N GLN A 79 -2.82 -11.59 1.03
CA GLN A 79 -4.22 -11.17 0.94
C GLN A 79 -4.51 -10.05 1.96
N PRO A 80 -4.99 -8.88 1.53
CA PRO A 80 -5.32 -7.81 2.45
C PRO A 80 -6.59 -8.16 3.22
N ALA A 81 -6.62 -7.77 4.50
CA ALA A 81 -7.82 -7.81 5.32
C ALA A 81 -8.84 -6.73 4.90
N LEU A 82 -8.35 -5.66 4.25
CA LEU A 82 -9.15 -4.54 3.78
C LEU A 82 -8.49 -3.92 2.54
N THR A 83 -9.30 -3.64 1.52
CA THR A 83 -8.90 -2.84 0.36
C THR A 83 -9.67 -1.51 0.40
N LEU A 84 -8.95 -0.40 0.31
CA LEU A 84 -9.50 0.94 0.34
C LEU A 84 -9.35 1.63 -1.02
N ASP A 85 -10.40 2.25 -1.52
CA ASP A 85 -10.35 3.07 -2.72
C ASP A 85 -9.88 4.49 -2.38
N ALA A 86 -8.59 4.75 -2.59
CA ALA A 86 -7.94 6.04 -2.34
C ALA A 86 -8.25 7.10 -3.43
N GLY A 87 -9.02 6.74 -4.46
CA GLY A 87 -9.59 7.65 -5.44
C GLY A 87 -10.82 8.37 -4.89
N HIS A 88 -11.63 7.68 -4.10
CA HIS A 88 -12.89 8.19 -3.58
C HIS A 88 -12.86 8.54 -2.09
N LEU A 89 -12.13 7.77 -1.27
CA LEU A 89 -12.01 8.03 0.15
C LEU A 89 -11.03 9.17 0.43
N LYS A 90 -11.41 10.05 1.35
CA LYS A 90 -10.50 11.02 1.94
C LYS A 90 -9.47 10.30 2.81
N PRO A 91 -8.29 10.90 3.03
CA PRO A 91 -7.29 10.35 3.94
C PRO A 91 -7.83 10.08 5.35
N SER A 92 -8.71 10.94 5.88
CA SER A 92 -9.32 10.76 7.20
C SER A 92 -10.25 9.54 7.25
N GLU A 93 -11.04 9.31 6.21
CA GLU A 93 -11.97 8.18 6.12
C GLU A 93 -11.19 6.86 5.99
N SER A 94 -10.11 6.87 5.21
CA SER A 94 -9.19 5.72 5.11
C SER A 94 -8.53 5.42 6.46
N ALA A 95 -8.07 6.44 7.17
CA ALA A 95 -7.45 6.29 8.49
C ALA A 95 -8.44 5.75 9.54
N GLU A 96 -9.68 6.22 9.52
CA GLU A 96 -10.75 5.75 10.40
C GLU A 96 -11.09 4.27 10.15
N ALA A 97 -11.17 3.86 8.88
CA ALA A 97 -11.38 2.45 8.52
C ALA A 97 -10.24 1.55 9.01
N ILE A 98 -8.98 1.98 8.83
CA ILE A 98 -7.80 1.25 9.32
C ILE A 98 -7.79 1.17 10.86
N SER A 99 -8.08 2.29 11.53
CA SER A 99 -8.14 2.35 12.99
C SER A 99 -9.22 1.44 13.58
N SER A 100 -10.39 1.41 12.93
CA SER A 100 -11.50 0.54 13.29
C SER A 100 -11.13 -0.93 13.13
N LEU A 101 -10.44 -1.29 12.04
CA LEU A 101 -9.95 -2.65 11.81
C LEU A 101 -8.97 -3.11 12.89
N ILE A 102 -8.05 -2.23 13.31
CA ILE A 102 -7.08 -2.52 14.38
C ILE A 102 -7.78 -2.68 15.74
N SER A 103 -8.81 -1.87 16.00
CA SER A 103 -9.51 -1.84 17.30
C SER A 103 -10.58 -2.92 17.46
N ALA A 104 -11.17 -3.39 16.35
CA ALA A 104 -12.23 -4.40 16.36
C ALA A 104 -11.72 -5.82 16.64
N LYS A 105 -10.41 -6.06 16.55
CA LYS A 105 -9.80 -7.31 17.01
C LYS A 105 -9.45 -7.19 18.50
N PRO A 106 -10.03 -8.03 19.38
CA PRO A 106 -9.71 -7.99 20.80
C PRO A 106 -8.23 -8.37 21.02
N LYS A 107 -7.60 -7.76 22.03
CA LYS A 107 -6.33 -8.27 22.60
C LYS A 107 -6.50 -9.76 22.87
N GLN A 108 -5.75 -10.60 22.17
CA GLN A 108 -5.67 -12.01 22.53
C GLN A 108 -5.14 -12.11 23.96
N ALA A 109 -5.84 -12.91 24.77
CA ALA A 109 -5.65 -13.07 26.21
C ALA A 109 -4.32 -13.72 26.58
#